data_AF-A0A3S1C6M4-F1
#
_entry.id   AF-A0A3S1C6M4-F1
#
_cell.length_a   1.000
_cell.length_b   1.000
_cell.length_c   1.000
_cell.angle_alpha   90.00
_cell.angle_beta   90.00
_cell.angle_gamma   90.00
#
_symmetry.space_group_name_H-M   'P 1'
#
loop_
_entity.id
_entity.type
_entity.pdbx_description
1 polymer ?
#
loop_
_entity_poly.entity_id
_entity_poly.type
_entity_poly.pdbx_seq_one_letter_code
_entity_poly.pdbx_strand_id
1 'polypeptide(L)'
;MQLVFYGHSHLWNRFVSSSGMNFLETSNVGNSYGAAWGERKREVPTSYQENYTAIGDPNGLEPVLPTIAPLLGEDGKPMPYIASNEITVFSILDTGTGIISSYRFDTRKPNSEVVKFDEFKINA
;
A
#
# COMPACT_ATOMS: atom_id res chain seq x y z
N MET A 1 -18.19 6.23 8.75
CA MET A 1 -17.14 5.27 8.36
C MET A 1 -15.87 6.07 8.17
N GLN A 2 -14.82 5.72 8.91
CA GLN A 2 -13.56 6.46 8.96
C GLN A 2 -12.38 5.63 8.42
N LEU A 3 -12.52 4.30 8.42
CA LEU A 3 -11.54 3.35 7.93
C LEU A 3 -12.25 2.23 7.14
N VAL A 4 -11.77 1.97 5.93
CA VAL A 4 -12.00 0.74 5.18
C VAL A 4 -10.68 -0.01 5.17
N PHE A 5 -10.64 -1.12 5.91
CA PHE A 5 -9.48 -2.01 5.97
C PHE A 5 -9.75 -3.21 5.07
N TYR A 6 -8.90 -3.44 4.07
CA TYR A 6 -9.10 -4.49 3.07
C TYR A 6 -7.82 -5.27 2.79
N GLY A 7 -7.93 -6.19 1.83
CA GLY A 7 -6.96 -7.23 1.48
C GLY A 7 -6.98 -7.55 0.00
N HIS A 8 -6.43 -8.72 -0.35
CA HIS A 8 -6.50 -9.39 -1.66
C HIS A 8 -5.56 -8.85 -2.75
N SER A 9 -5.09 -7.61 -2.69
CA SER A 9 -4.31 -7.04 -3.80
C SER A 9 -2.83 -7.40 -3.74
N HIS A 10 -2.36 -7.99 -2.63
CA HIS A 10 -0.96 -8.32 -2.40
C HIS A 10 -0.08 -7.06 -2.38
N LEU A 11 -0.59 -6.02 -1.74
CA LEU A 11 0.00 -4.69 -1.68
C LEU A 11 -0.11 -4.12 -0.26
N TRP A 12 0.66 -3.07 -0.01
CA TRP A 12 0.26 -2.04 0.94
C TRP A 12 0.06 -0.74 0.17
N ASN A 13 -1.04 -0.05 0.43
CA ASN A 13 -1.27 1.32 -0.01
C ASN A 13 -2.34 1.99 0.86
N ARG A 14 -2.37 3.33 0.81
CA ARG A 14 -3.35 4.14 1.52
C ARG A 14 -3.94 5.21 0.63
N PHE A 15 -5.24 5.41 0.73
CA PHE A 15 -5.96 6.51 0.08
C PHE A 15 -6.86 7.22 1.09
N VAL A 16 -7.24 8.46 0.77
CA VAL A 16 -8.18 9.24 1.57
C VAL A 16 -9.24 9.84 0.65
N SER A 17 -10.52 9.62 0.95
CA SER A 17 -11.62 10.27 0.22
C SER A 17 -11.66 11.78 0.49
N SER A 18 -12.41 12.52 -0.33
CA SER A 18 -12.72 13.93 -0.08
C SER A 18 -13.43 14.18 1.25
N SER A 19 -14.11 13.17 1.81
CA SER A 19 -14.76 13.22 3.12
C SER A 19 -13.86 12.79 4.28
N GLY A 20 -12.60 12.43 4.03
CA GLY A 20 -11.64 12.02 5.06
C GLY A 20 -11.69 10.54 5.45
N MET A 21 -12.39 9.69 4.70
CA MET A 21 -12.38 8.24 4.92
C MET A 21 -11.06 7.65 4.45
N ASN A 22 -10.40 6.86 5.29
CA ASN A 22 -9.16 6.18 4.94
C ASN A 22 -9.45 4.81 4.34
N PHE A 23 -8.81 4.50 3.22
CA PHE A 23 -8.76 3.17 2.62
C PHE A 23 -7.35 2.63 2.85
N LEU A 24 -7.23 1.51 3.55
CA LEU A 24 -5.94 0.91 3.89
C LEU A 24 -5.90 -0.56 3.45
N GLU A 25 -4.98 -0.85 2.55
CA GLU A 25 -4.59 -2.20 2.15
C GLU A 25 -3.28 -2.59 2.85
N THR A 26 -3.21 -3.82 3.36
CA THR A 26 -2.07 -4.34 4.12
C THR A 26 -1.68 -5.78 3.73
N SER A 27 -2.26 -6.35 2.67
CA SER A 27 -2.08 -7.77 2.33
C SER A 27 -0.73 -8.17 1.71
N ASN A 28 0.26 -7.28 1.60
CA ASN A 28 1.59 -7.64 1.11
C ASN A 28 2.36 -8.50 2.12
N VAL A 29 2.29 -9.83 1.99
CA VAL A 29 2.91 -10.80 2.91
C VAL A 29 4.09 -11.57 2.29
N GLY A 30 4.88 -10.91 1.45
CA GLY A 30 5.98 -11.55 0.72
C GLY A 30 5.53 -12.29 -0.55
N ASN A 31 4.36 -11.96 -1.07
CA ASN A 31 3.94 -12.30 -2.43
C ASN A 31 3.27 -11.07 -3.04
N SER A 32 3.64 -10.67 -4.25
CA SER A 32 3.09 -9.51 -4.95
C SER A 32 3.27 -9.64 -6.46
N TYR A 33 2.29 -9.15 -7.19
CA TYR A 33 2.32 -9.05 -8.66
C TYR A 33 2.70 -7.63 -9.14
N GLY A 34 3.07 -6.76 -8.20
CA GLY A 34 3.38 -5.36 -8.47
C GLY A 34 2.14 -4.46 -8.46
N ALA A 35 2.36 -3.18 -8.18
CA ALA A 35 1.34 -2.13 -8.31
C ALA A 35 1.36 -1.55 -9.73
N ALA A 36 0.20 -1.39 -10.35
CA ALA A 36 0.05 -0.74 -11.65
C ALA A 36 -0.07 0.78 -11.48
N TRP A 37 1.04 1.42 -11.10
CA TRP A 37 1.12 2.83 -10.72
C TRP A 37 2.36 3.51 -11.32
N GLY A 38 2.27 4.82 -11.54
CA GLY A 38 3.32 5.60 -12.20
C GLY A 38 3.53 5.12 -13.63
N GLU A 39 4.78 4.88 -14.03
CA GLU A 39 5.09 4.34 -15.36
C GLU A 39 4.85 2.83 -15.50
N ARG A 40 4.58 2.12 -14.38
CA ARG A 40 4.35 0.68 -14.39
C ARG A 40 2.91 0.36 -14.74
N LYS A 41 2.72 -0.22 -15.94
CA LYS A 41 1.42 -0.68 -16.45
C LYS A 41 1.22 -2.18 -16.17
N ARG A 42 -0.04 -2.60 -16.04
CA ARG A 42 -0.38 -4.03 -16.10
C ARG A 42 -0.07 -4.58 -17.48
N GLU A 43 0.41 -5.81 -17.52
CA GLU A 43 0.44 -6.57 -18.76
C GLU A 43 -0.99 -6.98 -19.11
N VAL A 44 -1.57 -6.32 -20.11
CA VAL A 44 -2.86 -6.69 -20.68
C VAL A 44 -2.60 -7.42 -22.00
N PRO A 45 -2.93 -8.72 -22.11
CA PRO A 45 -2.72 -9.47 -23.35
C PRO A 45 -3.41 -8.79 -24.53
N THR A 46 -2.72 -8.71 -25.68
CA THR A 46 -3.25 -8.07 -26.90
C THR A 46 -4.51 -8.72 -27.45
N SER A 47 -4.78 -9.98 -27.11
CA SER A 47 -6.00 -10.71 -27.49
C SER A 47 -7.15 -10.53 -26.50
N TYR A 48 -6.96 -9.81 -25.39
CA TYR A 48 -8.00 -9.57 -24.40
C TYR A 48 -8.99 -8.54 -24.93
N GLN A 49 -10.25 -8.94 -25.11
CA GLN A 49 -11.25 -8.14 -25.83
C GLN A 49 -12.07 -7.21 -24.93
N GLU A 50 -12.05 -7.41 -23.61
CA GLU A 50 -12.74 -6.51 -22.69
C GLU A 50 -11.89 -5.27 -22.40
N ASN A 51 -12.55 -4.15 -22.12
CA ASN A 51 -11.90 -2.92 -21.70
C ASN A 51 -11.29 -3.11 -20.30
N TYR A 52 -9.99 -3.41 -20.26
CA TYR A 52 -9.24 -3.56 -19.02
C TYR A 52 -8.37 -2.33 -18.76
N THR A 53 -8.47 -1.77 -17.55
CA THR A 53 -7.66 -0.61 -17.16
C THR A 53 -6.20 -1.04 -16.96
N ALA A 54 -5.36 -0.75 -17.94
CA ALA A 54 -3.94 -1.09 -17.92
C ALA A 54 -3.14 -0.27 -16.88
N ILE A 55 -3.63 0.90 -16.49
CA ILE A 55 -2.97 1.82 -15.56
C ILE A 55 -4.01 2.70 -14.86
N GLY A 56 -3.76 3.05 -13.60
CA GLY A 56 -4.51 4.08 -12.89
C GLY A 56 -5.38 3.56 -11.75
N ASP A 57 -6.03 4.51 -11.06
CA ASP A 57 -6.99 4.25 -10.02
C ASP A 57 -8.42 4.27 -10.60
N PRO A 58 -9.17 3.15 -10.59
CA PRO A 58 -10.57 3.14 -11.00
C PRO A 58 -11.47 4.11 -10.20
N ASN A 59 -11.01 4.61 -9.05
CA ASN A 59 -11.75 5.51 -8.18
C ASN A 59 -11.19 6.95 -8.10
N GLY A 60 -10.13 7.27 -8.84
CA GLY A 60 -9.60 8.64 -8.98
C GLY A 60 -8.99 9.27 -7.71
N LEU A 61 -8.60 8.48 -6.73
CA LEU A 61 -7.92 8.89 -5.52
C LEU A 61 -6.40 8.84 -5.70
N GLU A 62 -5.72 9.87 -5.20
CA GLU A 62 -4.26 9.90 -5.13
C GLU A 62 -3.76 9.05 -3.97
N PRO A 63 -2.77 8.17 -4.18
CA PRO A 63 -2.23 7.33 -3.13
C PRO A 63 -1.34 8.17 -2.20
N VAL A 64 -1.44 7.88 -0.90
CA VAL A 64 -0.72 8.62 0.14
C VAL A 64 0.65 8.00 0.38
N LEU A 65 1.68 8.85 0.40
CA LEU A 65 3.04 8.44 0.76
C LEU A 65 3.14 8.08 2.25
N PRO A 66 3.88 7.01 2.61
CA PRO A 66 4.20 6.73 3.99
C PRO A 66 4.92 7.89 4.68
N THR A 67 4.53 8.19 5.91
CA THR A 67 4.98 9.39 6.64
C THR A 67 6.32 9.23 7.39
N ILE A 68 6.77 8.00 7.67
CA ILE A 68 7.93 7.75 8.55
C ILE A 68 9.15 7.25 7.78
N ALA A 69 9.02 6.13 7.07
CA ALA A 69 10.16 5.45 6.42
C ALA A 69 9.75 4.79 5.10
N PRO A 70 9.27 5.57 4.10
CA PRO A 70 8.81 5.05 2.83
C PRO A 70 9.89 4.23 2.13
N LEU A 71 9.48 3.23 1.36
CA LEU A 71 10.37 2.60 0.39
C LEU A 71 10.73 3.60 -0.70
N LEU A 72 11.94 3.48 -1.23
CA LEU A 72 12.37 4.26 -2.37
C LEU A 72 12.27 3.42 -3.64
N GLY A 73 11.82 4.05 -4.73
CA GLY A 73 11.88 3.48 -6.07
C GLY A 73 13.31 3.45 -6.60
N GLU A 74 13.49 2.88 -7.79
CA GLU A 74 14.79 2.87 -8.49
C GLU A 74 15.31 4.28 -8.80
N ASP A 75 14.41 5.26 -8.93
CA ASP A 75 14.72 6.68 -9.10
C ASP A 75 15.09 7.39 -7.79
N GLY A 76 15.14 6.65 -6.68
CA GLY A 76 15.44 7.17 -5.34
C GLY A 76 14.29 7.94 -4.69
N LYS A 77 13.09 7.98 -5.29
CA LYS A 77 11.95 8.72 -4.74
C LYS A 77 11.06 7.85 -3.84
N PRO A 78 10.41 8.44 -2.82
CA PRO A 78 9.42 7.75 -2.00
C PRO A 78 8.30 7.12 -2.82
N MET A 79 7.97 5.87 -2.51
CA MET A 79 6.92 5.10 -3.14
C MET A 79 5.67 5.04 -2.25
N PRO A 80 4.46 5.28 -2.81
CA PRO A 80 3.22 5.19 -2.03
C PRO A 80 2.70 3.75 -1.90
N TYR A 81 3.39 2.77 -2.49
CA TYR A 81 3.03 1.36 -2.46
C TYR A 81 4.18 0.52 -1.90
N ILE A 82 3.83 -0.55 -1.19
CA ILE A 82 4.73 -1.70 -1.01
C ILE A 82 4.17 -2.85 -1.83
N ALA A 83 4.93 -3.29 -2.83
CA ALA A 83 4.60 -4.37 -3.73
C ALA A 83 5.83 -5.27 -3.88
N SER A 84 6.03 -6.19 -2.93
CA SER A 84 7.29 -6.93 -2.81
C SER A 84 7.09 -8.38 -2.38
N ASN A 85 7.86 -9.27 -3.00
CA ASN A 85 7.98 -10.69 -2.63
C ASN A 85 8.94 -10.94 -1.46
N GLU A 86 9.63 -9.90 -0.99
CA GLU A 86 10.69 -10.01 0.03
C GLU A 86 10.33 -9.24 1.31
N ILE A 87 9.20 -8.53 1.30
CA ILE A 87 8.74 -7.73 2.42
C ILE A 87 7.40 -8.25 2.87
N THR A 88 7.20 -8.37 4.18
CA THR A 88 5.88 -8.56 4.78
C THR A 88 5.46 -7.27 5.47
N VAL A 89 4.19 -6.90 5.30
CA VAL A 89 3.58 -5.72 5.90
C VAL A 89 2.51 -6.16 6.90
N PHE A 90 2.40 -5.42 7.99
CA PHE A 90 1.26 -5.51 8.90
C PHE A 90 0.93 -4.13 9.46
N SER A 91 -0.32 -3.94 9.87
CA SER A 91 -0.77 -2.68 10.47
C SER A 91 -1.47 -2.96 11.80
N ILE A 92 -1.29 -2.05 12.75
CA ILE A 92 -1.89 -2.12 14.08
C ILE A 92 -2.78 -0.90 14.24
N LEU A 93 -4.06 -1.12 14.51
CA LEU A 93 -5.00 -0.09 14.97
C LEU A 93 -5.01 -0.11 16.51
N ASP A 94 -4.52 0.96 17.12
CA ASP A 94 -4.75 1.26 18.53
C ASP A 94 -6.14 1.89 18.67
N THR A 95 -7.07 1.13 19.25
CA THR A 95 -8.46 1.55 19.42
C THR A 95 -8.65 2.59 20.52
N GLY A 96 -7.70 2.75 21.44
CA GLY A 96 -7.76 3.78 22.49
C GLY A 96 -7.39 5.17 21.97
N THR A 97 -6.44 5.23 21.04
CA THR A 97 -5.94 6.50 20.47
C THR A 97 -6.48 6.79 19.07
N GLY A 98 -7.01 5.78 18.37
CA GLY A 98 -7.39 5.86 16.95
C GLY A 98 -6.18 5.93 16.01
N ILE A 99 -4.98 5.57 16.49
CA ILE A 99 -3.76 5.59 15.68
C ILE A 99 -3.61 4.26 14.95
N ILE A 100 -3.27 4.35 13.67
CA ILE A 100 -2.90 3.21 12.84
C ILE A 100 -1.44 3.35 12.49
N SER A 101 -0.62 2.38 12.90
CA SER A 101 0.80 2.29 12.54
C SER A 101 1.02 1.11 11.61
N SER A 102 1.70 1.33 10.49
CA SER A 102 2.08 0.30 9.53
C SER A 102 3.56 -0.05 9.66
N TYR A 103 3.86 -1.34 9.60
CA TYR A 103 5.18 -1.92 9.79
C TYR A 103 5.55 -2.83 8.63
N ARG A 104 6.85 -2.87 8.30
CA ARG A 104 7.41 -3.74 7.29
C ARG A 104 8.57 -4.55 7.83
N PHE A 105 8.71 -5.78 7.34
CA PHE A 105 9.78 -6.70 7.71
C PHE A 105 10.40 -7.29 6.44
N ASP A 106 11.73 -7.25 6.31
CA ASP A 106 12.48 -7.83 5.20
C ASP A 106 12.75 -9.32 5.49
N THR A 107 12.02 -10.21 4.81
CA THR A 107 12.06 -11.66 5.06
C THR A 107 13.40 -12.30 4.69
N ARG A 108 14.24 -11.62 3.91
CA ARG A 108 15.61 -12.07 3.60
C ARG A 108 16.56 -11.91 4.76
N LYS A 109 16.19 -11.08 5.75
CA LYS A 109 17.01 -10.75 6.91
C LYS A 109 16.25 -11.12 8.19
N PRO A 110 16.19 -12.42 8.54
CA PRO A 110 15.36 -12.89 9.65
C PRO A 110 15.71 -12.30 11.02
N ASN A 111 16.95 -11.83 11.20
CA ASN A 111 17.44 -11.18 12.42
C ASN A 111 17.36 -9.64 12.36
N SER A 112 16.70 -9.08 11.34
CA SER A 112 16.54 -7.63 11.23
C SER A 112 15.38 -7.13 12.06
N GLU A 113 15.45 -5.85 12.42
CA GLU A 113 14.37 -5.15 13.10
C GLU A 113 13.15 -4.98 12.17
N VAL A 114 11.98 -4.94 12.77
CA VAL A 114 10.76 -4.49 12.09
C VAL A 114 10.78 -2.97 11.98
N VAL A 115 10.48 -2.44 10.78
CA VAL A 115 10.51 -1.00 10.52
C VAL A 115 9.09 -0.45 10.48
N LYS A 116 8.75 0.46 11.39
CA LYS A 116 7.56 1.31 11.26
C LYS A 116 7.77 2.28 10.10
N PHE A 117 6.86 2.32 9.14
CA PHE A 117 7.04 3.12 7.93
C PHE A 117 5.91 4.11 7.63
N ASP A 118 4.71 3.89 8.15
CA ASP A 118 3.60 4.85 8.08
C ASP A 118 2.88 4.92 9.43
N GLU A 119 2.32 6.09 9.73
CA GLU A 119 1.42 6.29 10.86
C GLU A 119 0.43 7.41 10.56
N PHE A 120 -0.83 7.19 10.91
CA PHE A 120 -1.88 8.19 10.82
C PHE A 120 -2.96 7.96 11.87
N LYS A 121 -3.74 9.00 12.16
CA LYS A 121 -4.87 8.94 13.08
C LYS A 121 -6.17 8.97 12.31
N ILE A 122 -7.11 8.10 12.67
CA ILE A 122 -8.51 8.21 12.24
C ILE A 122 -9.26 9.06 13.26
N ASN A 123 -10.00 10.06 12.79
CA ASN A 123 -10.80 10.91 13.65
C ASN A 123 -11.98 10.10 14.20
N ALA A 124 -12.23 10.21 15.52
CA ALA A 124 -13.41 9.64 16.15
C ALA A 124 -14.65 10.46 15.80
#